data_AF-A0A2D8M7L0-F1
#
_entry.id   AF-A0A2D8M7L0-F1
#
_cell.length_a   1.000
_cell.length_b   1.000
_cell.length_c   1.000
_cell.angle_alpha   90.00
_cell.angle_beta   90.00
_cell.angle_gamma   90.00
#
_symmetry.space_group_name_H-M   'P 1'
#
loop_
_entity.id
_entity.type
_entity.pdbx_description
1 polymer ?
#
loop_
_entity_poly.entity_id
_entity_poly.type
_entity_poly.pdbx_seq_one_letter_code
_entity_poly.pdbx_strand_id
1 'polypeptide(L)' 'MLGLTIETVSRQLSRLRSAGLIDTPSRREIVLRDRRELEELAG' A
#
# COMPACT_ATOMS: atom_id res chain seq x y z
N MET A 1 -15.29 0.57 8.90
CA MET A 1 -14.59 -0.04 7.75
C MET A 1 -15.06 0.68 6.51
N LEU A 2 -14.15 1.35 5.78
CA LEU A 2 -14.47 1.95 4.48
C LEU A 2 -14.82 0.79 3.55
N GLY A 3 -16.02 0.79 2.94
CA GLY A 3 -16.57 -0.30 2.14
C GLY A 3 -15.86 -0.50 0.80
N LEU A 4 -14.56 -0.73 0.84
CA LEU A 4 -13.72 -1.04 -0.30
C LEU A 4 -13.56 -2.56 -0.40
N THR A 5 -13.75 -3.10 -1.60
CA THR A 5 -13.52 -4.53 -1.84
C THR A 5 -12.04 -4.85 -1.69
N ILE A 6 -11.74 -6.03 -1.12
CA ILE A 6 -10.37 -6.55 -0.99
C ILE A 6 -9.60 -6.49 -2.31
N GLU A 7 -10.29 -6.68 -3.44
CA GLU A 7 -9.69 -6.60 -4.77
C GLU A 7 -9.18 -5.20 -5.12
N THR A 8 -9.91 -4.17 -4.74
CA THR A 8 -9.52 -2.77 -4.97
C THR A 8 -8.31 -2.41 -4.13
N VAL A 9 -8.33 -2.79 -2.85
CA VAL A 9 -7.21 -2.58 -1.93
C VAL A 9 -5.97 -3.38 -2.37
N SER A 10 -6.15 -4.61 -2.86
CA SER A 10 -5.07 -5.47 -3.37
C SER A 10 -4.37 -4.85 -4.59
N ARG A 11 -5.12 -4.28 -5.54
CA ARG A 11 -4.55 -3.58 -6.70
C ARG A 11 -3.76 -2.35 -6.29
N GLN A 12 -4.25 -1.57 -5.32
CA GLN A 12 -3.53 -0.39 -4.81
C GLN A 12 -2.22 -0.79 -4.11
N LEU A 13 -2.26 -1.81 -3.26
CA LEU A 13 -1.06 -2.34 -2.59
C LEU A 13 -0.02 -2.86 -3.60
N SER A 14 -0.47 -3.56 -4.66
CA SER A 14 0.44 -4.05 -5.71
C SER A 14 1.13 -2.91 -6.46
N ARG A 15 0.42 -1.80 -6.73
CA ARG A 15 1.01 -0.61 -7.37
C ARG A 15 2.05 0.06 -6.48
N LEU A 16 1.73 0.25 -5.19
CA LEU A 16 2.67 0.84 -4.22
C LEU A 16 3.92 -0.02 -4.02
N ARG A 17 3.76 -1.35 -4.02
CA ARG A 17 4.89 -2.29 -3.98
C ARG A 17 5.75 -2.20 -5.24
N SER A 18 5.13 -2.14 -6.43
CA SER A 18 5.84 -1.98 -7.69
C SER A 18 6.58 -0.64 -7.78
N ALA A 19 6.08 0.40 -7.13
CA ALA A 19 6.75 1.70 -7.00
C ALA A 19 7.87 1.70 -5.95
N GLY A 20 8.09 0.61 -5.20
CA GLY A 20 9.13 0.51 -4.18
C GLY A 20 8.81 1.21 -2.86
N LEU A 21 7.61 1.78 -2.72
CA LEU A 21 7.18 2.60 -1.57
C LEU A 21 6.84 1.75 -0.35
N ILE A 22 6.36 0.52 -0.58
CA ILE A 22 6.02 -0.44 0.47
C ILE A 22 6.62 -1.81 0.18
N ASP A 23 6.89 -2.55 1.24
CA ASP A 23 7.15 -3.98 1.20
C ASP A 23 6.03 -4.73 1.91
N THR A 24 5.76 -5.95 1.48
CA THR A 24 4.73 -6.82 2.09
C THR A 24 5.33 -8.19 2.39
N PRO A 25 6.22 -8.32 3.39
CA PRO A 25 6.94 -9.56 3.69
C PRO A 25 6.00 -10.73 4.00
N SER A 26 4.77 -10.43 4.45
CA SER A 26 3.70 -11.40 4.70
C SER A 26 2.35 -10.89 4.18
N ARG A 27 1.35 -11.78 4.04
CA ARG A 27 -0.01 -11.43 3.57
C ARG A 27 -0.77 -10.42 4.45
N ARG A 28 -0.30 -10.18 5.67
CA ARG A 28 -0.90 -9.28 6.66
C ARG A 28 0.07 -8.22 7.19
N GLU A 29 1.28 -8.17 6.66
CA GLU A 29 2.31 -7.25 7.12
C GLU A 29 2.71 -6.33 5.97
N ILE A 30 2.67 -5.02 6.24
CA ILE A 30 3.07 -3.99 5.30
C ILE A 30 4.14 -3.15 5.98
N VAL A 31 5.31 -3.10 5.37
CA VAL A 31 6.44 -2.28 5.80
C VAL A 31 6.49 -1.06 4.89
N LEU A 32 6.31 0.12 5.47
CA LEU A 32 6.44 1.38 4.74
C LEU A 32 7.92 1.72 4.64
N ARG A 33 8.45 1.89 3.42
CA ARG A 33 9.86 2.25 3.23
C ARG A 33 10.06 3.76 3.29
N ASP A 34 9.13 4.51 2.72
CA ASP A 34 9.17 5.96 2.73
C ASP A 34 7.82 6.54 3.16
N ARG A 35 7.76 6.94 4.43
CA ARG A 35 6.56 7.51 5.05
C ARG A 35 6.16 8.83 4.40
N ARG A 36 7.13 9.64 3.93
CA ARG A 36 6.85 10.99 3.39
C ARG A 36 6.22 10.89 2.00
N GLU A 37 6.79 10.08 1.12
CA GLU A 37 6.21 9.87 -0.22
C GLU A 37 4.80 9.28 -0.17
N LEU A 38 4.50 8.42 0.81
CA LEU A 38 3.16 7.88 1.01
C LEU A 38 2.15 8.93 1.47
N GLU A 39 2.57 9.89 2.29
CA GLU A 39 1.71 11.00 2.71
C GLU A 39 1.42 11.95 1.53
N GLU A 40 2.37 12.13 0.61
CA GLU A 40 2.16 12.92 -0.62
C GLU A 40 1.22 12.22 -1.63
N LEU A 41 1.24 10.89 -1.69
CA LEU A 41 0.33 10.09 -2.53
C LEU A 41 -1.10 9.97 -1.98
N ALA A 42 -1.29 10.27 -0.70
CA ALA A 42 -2.59 10.16 -0.01
C ALA A 42 -3.36 11.49 0.06
N GLY A 43 -2.72 12.61 -0.30
CA GLY A 43 -3.35 13.92 -0.45
C GLY A 43 -4.21 14.01 -1.71
#